data_AF-A0A2D8P9A6-F1
#
_entry.id   AF-A0A2D8P9A6-F1
#
_cell.length_a   1.000
_cell.length_b   1.000
_cell.length_c   1.000
_cell.angle_alpha   90.00
_cell.angle_beta   90.00
_cell.angle_gamma   90.00
#
_symmetry.space_group_name_H-M   'P 1'
#
loop_
_entity.id
_entity.type
_entity.pdbx_description
1 polymer ?
#
loop_
_entity_poly.entity_id
_entity_poly.type
_entity_poly.pdbx_seq_one_letter_code
_entity_poly.pdbx_strand_id
1 'polypeptide(L)'
;MNFLRPFLAWMAVGLVGLIALGVTIDISGIRAMPEAPEVPDAGLRFLLMFQPAILMGLGVALGVGLSGRVGLHSWLTARMRGEAAVFPAVWLPICLGLGGGVLIALADWLFFWLRGADGGLTIPTVPGALAALTYGGIVEELMLRYGLLTALFWAAWKIGRQTLRPVVAWVLIAVVAVLFGLGHLPAMMTLGPLDAALIARTILLNAALGLVYGWLYWRRGLEARMVAHMATHPGMWLVSAVL
;
A
#
# COMPACT_ATOMS: atom_id res chain seq x y z
N MET A 1 -9.69 -1.21 -26.33
CA MET A 1 -8.64 -1.05 -25.30
C MET A 1 -7.97 -2.40 -25.08
N ASN A 2 -6.65 -2.49 -25.23
CA ASN A 2 -5.91 -3.71 -24.89
C ASN A 2 -5.89 -3.86 -23.36
N PHE A 3 -6.67 -4.82 -22.84
CA PHE A 3 -6.75 -5.11 -21.40
C PHE A 3 -5.66 -6.08 -20.96
N LEU A 4 -5.43 -7.14 -21.75
CA LEU A 4 -4.61 -8.28 -21.34
C LEU A 4 -3.15 -7.89 -21.11
N ARG A 5 -2.54 -7.11 -22.01
CA ARG A 5 -1.13 -6.72 -21.88
C ARG A 5 -0.84 -5.91 -20.60
N PRO A 6 -1.54 -4.78 -20.33
CA PRO A 6 -1.31 -4.04 -19.08
C PRO A 6 -1.68 -4.83 -17.83
N PHE A 7 -2.70 -5.70 -17.90
CA PHE A 7 -3.05 -6.58 -16.80
C PHE A 7 -1.89 -7.53 -16.46
N LEU A 8 -1.37 -8.27 -17.45
CA LEU A 8 -0.26 -9.20 -17.25
C LEU A 8 1.02 -8.50 -16.78
N ALA A 9 1.30 -7.30 -17.32
CA ALA A 9 2.45 -6.51 -16.89
C ALA A 9 2.36 -6.12 -15.41
N TRP A 10 1.21 -5.63 -14.96
CA TRP A 10 1.01 -5.29 -13.55
C TRP A 10 0.97 -6.50 -12.63
N MET A 11 0.41 -7.63 -13.09
CA MET A 11 0.48 -8.88 -12.36
C MET A 11 1.93 -9.33 -12.17
N ALA A 12 2.77 -9.27 -13.21
CA ALA A 12 4.18 -9.63 -13.11
C ALA A 12 4.94 -8.73 -12.12
N VAL A 13 4.72 -7.41 -12.19
CA VAL A 13 5.35 -6.44 -11.27
C VAL A 13 4.88 -6.66 -9.82
N GLY A 14 3.58 -6.89 -9.61
CA GLY A 14 3.03 -7.16 -8.28
C GLY A 14 3.47 -8.50 -7.70
N LEU A 15 3.67 -9.53 -8.52
CA LEU A 15 4.17 -10.83 -8.08
C LEU A 15 5.56 -10.73 -7.45
N VAL A 16 6.42 -9.80 -7.89
CA VAL A 16 7.71 -9.53 -7.24
C VAL A 16 7.51 -9.13 -5.77
N GLY A 17 6.56 -8.24 -5.50
CA GLY A 17 6.24 -7.81 -4.13
C GLY A 17 5.63 -8.93 -3.29
N LEU A 18 4.78 -9.75 -3.87
CA LEU A 18 4.24 -10.93 -3.17
C LEU A 18 5.36 -11.91 -2.80
N ILE A 19 6.25 -12.25 -3.73
CA ILE A 19 7.39 -13.14 -3.46
C ILE A 19 8.27 -12.57 -2.36
N ALA A 20 8.60 -11.27 -2.42
CA ALA A 20 9.41 -10.61 -1.40
C ALA A 20 8.74 -10.71 -0.02
N LEU A 21 7.42 -10.45 0.08
CA LEU A 21 6.67 -10.62 1.31
C LEU A 21 6.73 -12.09 1.80
N GLY A 22 6.49 -13.05 0.92
CA GLY A 22 6.48 -14.48 1.25
C GLY A 22 7.78 -14.98 1.90
N VAL A 23 8.92 -14.44 1.48
CA VAL A 23 10.23 -14.75 2.08
C VAL A 23 10.35 -14.18 3.50
N THR A 24 9.69 -13.06 3.78
CA THR A 24 9.79 -12.32 5.06
C THR A 24 8.70 -12.63 6.07
N ILE A 25 7.60 -13.27 5.67
CA ILE A 25 6.52 -13.63 6.60
C ILE A 25 7.06 -14.58 7.67
N ASP A 26 6.98 -14.13 8.92
CA ASP A 26 7.21 -14.96 10.08
C ASP A 26 6.01 -15.88 10.31
N ILE A 27 6.28 -17.17 10.32
CA ILE A 27 5.30 -18.24 10.54
C ILE A 27 5.47 -18.91 11.91
N SER A 28 6.48 -18.51 12.69
CA SER A 28 6.80 -19.11 13.98
C SER A 28 5.61 -19.06 14.95
N GLY A 29 4.90 -17.94 14.99
CA GLY A 29 3.69 -17.78 15.80
C GLY A 29 2.56 -18.73 15.41
N ILE A 30 2.34 -18.97 14.12
CA ILE A 30 1.33 -19.94 13.64
C ILE A 30 1.76 -21.36 13.99
N ARG A 31 3.05 -21.67 13.84
CA ARG A 31 3.62 -22.99 14.17
C ARG A 31 3.56 -23.32 15.66
N ALA A 32 3.56 -22.31 16.52
CA ALA A 32 3.46 -22.46 17.96
C ALA A 32 2.01 -22.75 18.44
N MET A 33 1.00 -22.65 17.57
CA MET A 33 -0.40 -22.91 17.94
C MET A 33 -0.66 -24.42 18.08
N PRO A 34 -1.45 -24.86 19.08
CA PRO A 34 -1.79 -26.29 19.25
C PRO A 34 -2.44 -26.94 18.03
N GLU A 35 -3.15 -26.16 17.21
CA GLU A 35 -3.90 -26.59 16.03
C GLU A 35 -3.23 -26.13 14.72
N ALA A 36 -1.91 -25.95 14.74
CA ALA A 36 -1.17 -25.49 13.56
C ALA A 36 -1.35 -26.45 12.37
N PRO A 37 -1.63 -25.95 11.15
CA PRO A 37 -1.82 -26.80 9.98
C PRO A 37 -0.58 -27.66 9.66
N GLU A 38 -0.78 -28.95 9.42
CA GLU A 38 0.27 -29.91 9.02
C GLU A 38 0.66 -29.80 7.54
N VAL A 39 0.93 -28.59 7.07
CA VAL A 39 1.45 -28.32 5.72
C VAL A 39 2.93 -27.93 5.81
N PRO A 40 3.74 -28.09 4.75
CA PRO A 40 5.11 -27.55 4.71
C PRO A 40 5.14 -26.03 4.85
N ASP A 41 6.24 -25.45 5.34
CA ASP A 41 6.38 -23.99 5.54
C ASP A 41 6.13 -23.19 4.26
N ALA A 42 6.59 -23.70 3.12
CA ALA A 42 6.32 -23.12 1.81
C ALA A 42 4.81 -23.11 1.50
N GLY A 43 4.09 -24.16 1.87
CA GLY A 43 2.64 -24.25 1.73
C GLY A 43 1.91 -23.25 2.63
N LEU A 44 2.35 -23.09 3.88
CA LEU A 44 1.76 -22.12 4.81
C LEU A 44 1.96 -20.68 4.33
N ARG A 45 3.17 -20.33 3.90
CA ARG A 45 3.46 -19.00 3.32
C ARG A 45 2.65 -18.73 2.06
N PHE A 46 2.51 -19.73 1.19
CA PHE A 46 1.65 -19.62 0.00
C PHE A 46 0.19 -19.32 0.37
N LEU A 47 -0.36 -20.01 1.38
CA LEU A 47 -1.72 -19.77 1.87
C LEU A 47 -1.88 -18.33 2.41
N LEU A 48 -0.91 -17.82 3.17
CA LEU A 48 -0.92 -16.44 3.68
C LEU A 48 -0.85 -15.40 2.55
N MET A 49 -0.22 -15.74 1.43
CA MET A 49 -0.13 -14.88 0.25
C MET A 49 -1.35 -15.00 -0.69
N PHE A 50 -2.20 -15.99 -0.49
CA PHE A 50 -3.31 -16.27 -1.39
C PHE A 50 -4.33 -15.12 -1.42
N GLN A 51 -4.72 -14.63 -0.25
CA GLN A 51 -5.64 -13.49 -0.12
C GLN A 51 -5.08 -12.22 -0.78
N PRO A 52 -3.87 -11.73 -0.44
CA PRO A 52 -3.34 -10.53 -1.08
C PRO A 52 -3.11 -10.74 -2.60
N ALA A 53 -2.80 -11.95 -3.07
CA ALA A 53 -2.72 -12.23 -4.50
C ALA A 53 -4.06 -12.03 -5.23
N ILE A 54 -5.17 -12.52 -4.65
CA ILE A 54 -6.51 -12.31 -5.21
C ILE A 54 -6.86 -10.82 -5.21
N LEU A 55 -6.67 -10.14 -4.08
CA LEU A 55 -6.99 -8.72 -3.96
C LEU A 55 -6.16 -7.87 -4.92
N MET A 56 -4.88 -8.20 -5.10
CA MET A 56 -4.00 -7.58 -6.09
C MET A 56 -4.54 -7.83 -7.51
N GLY A 57 -4.90 -9.08 -7.85
CA GLY A 57 -5.45 -9.41 -9.16
C GLY A 57 -6.74 -8.65 -9.48
N LEU A 58 -7.66 -8.58 -8.52
CA LEU A 58 -8.88 -7.77 -8.64
C LEU A 58 -8.55 -6.28 -8.77
N GLY A 59 -7.60 -5.77 -7.98
CA GLY A 59 -7.20 -4.38 -8.03
C GLY A 59 -6.57 -3.99 -9.37
N VAL A 60 -5.71 -4.85 -9.92
CA VAL A 60 -5.12 -4.67 -11.25
C VAL A 60 -6.22 -4.72 -12.32
N ALA A 61 -7.16 -5.66 -12.24
CA ALA A 61 -8.25 -5.76 -13.21
C ALA A 61 -9.13 -4.49 -13.21
N LEU A 62 -9.52 -4.01 -12.02
CA LEU A 62 -10.32 -2.80 -11.87
C LEU A 62 -9.56 -1.56 -12.36
N GLY A 63 -8.29 -1.43 -11.98
CA GLY A 63 -7.44 -0.32 -12.41
C GLY A 63 -7.30 -0.26 -13.92
N VAL A 64 -6.89 -1.37 -14.56
CA VAL A 64 -6.74 -1.44 -16.02
C VAL A 64 -8.07 -1.18 -16.72
N GLY A 65 -9.16 -1.76 -16.22
CA GLY A 65 -10.47 -1.64 -16.85
C GLY A 65 -11.11 -0.26 -16.75
N LEU A 66 -10.87 0.45 -15.64
CA LEU A 66 -11.68 1.60 -15.25
C LEU A 66 -10.91 2.92 -15.13
N SER A 67 -9.58 2.93 -14.89
CA SER A 67 -8.85 4.16 -14.56
C SER A 67 -8.99 5.27 -15.61
N GLY A 68 -8.88 4.90 -16.89
CA GLY A 68 -9.02 5.84 -18.00
C GLY A 68 -10.41 6.46 -18.12
N ARG A 69 -11.47 5.80 -17.59
CA ARG A 69 -12.84 6.33 -17.62
C ARG A 69 -13.08 7.45 -16.60
N VAL A 70 -12.21 7.53 -15.59
CA VAL A 70 -12.33 8.46 -14.47
C VAL A 70 -11.18 9.46 -14.42
N GLY A 71 -10.38 9.56 -15.49
CA GLY A 71 -9.24 10.47 -15.57
C GLY A 71 -8.08 10.10 -14.65
N LEU A 72 -7.97 8.83 -14.26
CA LEU A 72 -6.84 8.30 -13.50
C LEU A 72 -5.86 7.60 -14.44
N HIS A 73 -4.57 7.85 -14.23
CA HIS A 73 -3.53 7.48 -15.18
C HIS A 73 -2.47 6.55 -14.56
N SER A 74 -1.94 5.65 -15.38
CA SER A 74 -0.74 4.86 -15.11
C SER A 74 0.14 4.88 -16.35
N TRP A 75 1.41 5.22 -16.16
CA TRP A 75 2.42 5.18 -17.20
C TRP A 75 2.58 3.77 -17.79
N LEU A 76 2.73 2.74 -16.96
CA LEU A 76 2.92 1.37 -17.43
C LEU A 76 1.69 0.90 -18.21
N THR A 77 0.49 1.23 -17.75
CA THR A 77 -0.75 0.88 -18.46
C THR A 77 -0.84 1.53 -19.82
N ALA A 78 -0.52 2.83 -19.91
CA ALA A 78 -0.49 3.54 -21.19
C ALA A 78 0.57 2.95 -22.13
N ARG A 79 1.80 2.70 -21.64
CA ARG A 79 2.87 2.07 -22.44
C ARG A 79 2.49 0.69 -22.97
N MET A 80 1.88 -0.16 -22.14
CA MET A 80 1.44 -1.50 -22.54
C MET A 80 0.27 -1.48 -23.54
N ARG A 81 -0.43 -0.35 -23.66
CA ARG A 81 -1.42 -0.10 -24.71
C ARG A 81 -0.84 0.48 -25.99
N GLY A 82 0.46 0.78 -26.02
CA GLY A 82 1.12 1.45 -27.14
C GLY A 82 0.89 2.96 -27.17
N GLU A 83 0.37 3.54 -26.09
CA GLU A 83 0.13 4.98 -25.99
C GLU A 83 1.46 5.71 -25.70
N ALA A 84 1.53 6.97 -26.15
CA ALA A 84 2.61 7.88 -25.75
C ALA A 84 2.41 8.23 -24.26
N ALA A 85 3.41 7.95 -23.44
CA ALA A 85 3.35 8.19 -22.01
C ALA A 85 4.71 8.63 -21.49
N VAL A 86 4.71 9.72 -20.71
CA VAL A 86 5.88 10.24 -20.02
C VAL A 86 5.84 9.73 -18.59
N PHE A 87 6.96 9.21 -18.09
CA PHE A 87 7.05 8.78 -16.70
C PHE A 87 6.87 10.01 -15.79
N PRO A 88 6.09 9.92 -14.69
CA PRO A 88 5.82 11.08 -13.86
C PRO A 88 7.09 11.61 -13.17
N ALA A 89 7.14 12.92 -12.94
CA ALA A 89 8.22 13.53 -12.17
C ALA A 89 8.25 12.98 -10.73
N VAL A 90 9.43 12.51 -10.31
CA VAL A 90 9.59 11.75 -9.06
C VAL A 90 10.03 12.57 -7.86
N TRP A 91 10.61 13.76 -8.08
CA TRP A 91 11.15 14.59 -6.99
C TRP A 91 10.14 14.84 -5.87
N LEU A 92 8.98 15.39 -6.23
CA LEU A 92 7.97 15.73 -5.23
C LEU A 92 7.40 14.47 -4.52
N PRO A 93 7.06 13.37 -5.23
CA PRO A 93 6.77 12.09 -4.58
C PRO A 93 7.85 11.62 -3.60
N ILE A 94 9.12 11.66 -3.98
CA ILE A 94 10.24 11.24 -3.12
C ILE A 94 10.28 12.10 -1.86
N CYS A 95 10.21 13.43 -1.99
CA CYS A 95 10.23 14.34 -0.84
C CYS A 95 9.04 14.12 0.10
N LEU A 96 7.84 13.96 -0.46
CA LEU A 96 6.64 13.70 0.34
C LEU A 96 6.71 12.35 1.04
N GLY A 97 7.24 11.32 0.36
CA GLY A 97 7.48 10.01 0.94
C GLY A 97 8.50 10.05 2.06
N LEU A 98 9.72 10.53 1.80
CA LEU A 98 10.80 10.64 2.80
C LEU A 98 10.35 11.46 4.01
N GLY A 99 9.80 12.65 3.78
CA GLY A 99 9.30 13.51 4.85
C GLY A 99 8.15 12.87 5.61
N GLY A 100 7.20 12.25 4.91
CA GLY A 100 6.10 11.49 5.52
C GLY A 100 6.61 10.35 6.41
N GLY A 101 7.57 9.58 5.92
CA GLY A 101 8.21 8.48 6.65
C GLY A 101 8.92 8.94 7.92
N VAL A 102 9.68 10.03 7.85
CA VAL A 102 10.31 10.62 9.04
C VAL A 102 9.25 11.07 10.05
N LEU A 103 8.22 11.80 9.60
CA LEU A 103 7.18 12.32 10.47
C LEU A 103 6.38 11.19 11.15
N ILE A 104 5.99 10.16 10.41
CA ILE A 104 5.24 9.04 11.01
C ILE A 104 6.12 8.23 11.96
N ALA A 105 7.40 8.00 11.65
CA ALA A 105 8.30 7.27 12.54
C ALA A 105 8.55 8.02 13.86
N LEU A 106 8.69 9.35 13.81
CA LEU A 106 8.79 10.17 15.02
C LEU A 106 7.50 10.18 15.83
N ALA A 107 6.34 10.26 15.17
CA ALA A 107 5.05 10.17 15.85
C ALA A 107 4.83 8.78 16.50
N ASP A 108 5.29 7.72 15.83
CA ASP A 108 5.25 6.35 16.30
C ASP A 108 6.10 6.15 17.55
N TRP A 109 7.34 6.64 17.49
CA TRP A 109 8.27 6.62 18.60
C TRP A 109 7.73 7.42 19.80
N LEU A 110 7.24 8.64 19.56
CA LEU A 110 6.66 9.48 20.61
C LEU A 110 5.48 8.79 21.29
N PHE A 111 4.62 8.11 20.53
CA PHE A 111 3.50 7.36 21.08
C PHE A 111 3.95 6.29 22.07
N PHE A 112 4.95 5.48 21.72
CA PHE A 112 5.44 4.42 22.63
C PHE A 112 6.23 4.98 23.81
N TRP A 113 7.05 6.00 23.56
CA TRP A 113 7.80 6.68 24.62
C TRP A 113 6.87 7.25 25.70
N LEU A 114 5.75 7.89 25.32
CA LEU A 114 4.74 8.37 26.25
C LEU A 114 4.04 7.26 27.05
N ARG A 115 4.13 6.00 26.59
CA ARG A 115 3.59 4.83 27.29
C ARG A 115 4.64 4.09 28.12
N GLY A 116 5.86 4.62 28.23
CA GLY A 116 6.97 3.98 28.93
C GLY A 116 7.42 2.68 28.27
N ALA A 117 7.21 2.56 26.95
CA ALA A 117 7.65 1.43 26.15
C ALA A 117 8.70 1.88 25.13
N ASP A 118 9.66 1.01 24.86
CA ASP A 118 10.59 1.22 23.76
C ASP A 118 9.81 1.10 22.44
N GLY A 119 9.89 2.13 21.60
CA GLY A 119 9.18 2.17 20.32
C GLY A 119 9.67 1.09 19.36
N GLY A 120 8.77 0.60 18.49
CA GLY A 120 9.06 -0.44 17.50
C GLY A 120 9.91 -0.01 16.29
N LEU A 121 10.78 1.00 16.46
CA LEU A 121 11.69 1.43 15.40
C LEU A 121 12.78 0.38 15.21
N THR A 122 12.81 -0.23 14.04
CA THR A 122 13.82 -1.23 13.68
C THR A 122 14.39 -0.94 12.31
N ILE A 123 15.69 -1.21 12.15
CA ILE A 123 16.33 -1.21 10.84
C ILE A 123 15.97 -2.55 10.17
N PRO A 124 15.38 -2.55 8.97
CA PRO A 124 15.01 -3.79 8.32
C PRO A 124 16.24 -4.59 7.89
N THR A 125 16.08 -5.91 7.82
CA THR A 125 16.98 -6.75 7.04
C THR A 125 16.86 -6.45 5.55
N VAL A 126 17.83 -6.87 4.73
CA VAL A 126 17.75 -6.69 3.27
C VAL A 126 16.46 -7.29 2.67
N PRO A 127 16.05 -8.54 3.00
CA PRO A 127 14.76 -9.05 2.56
C PRO A 127 13.56 -8.22 3.05
N GLY A 128 13.59 -7.75 4.31
CA GLY A 128 12.56 -6.88 4.86
C GLY A 128 12.44 -5.54 4.12
N ALA A 129 13.57 -4.92 3.77
CA ALA A 129 13.60 -3.70 2.99
C ALA A 129 13.04 -3.91 1.58
N LEU A 130 13.40 -5.03 0.93
CA LEU A 130 12.85 -5.39 -0.38
C LEU A 130 11.34 -5.63 -0.30
N ALA A 131 10.85 -6.33 0.71
CA ALA A 131 9.42 -6.55 0.93
C ALA A 131 8.69 -5.22 1.18
N ALA A 132 9.22 -4.33 2.01
CA ALA A 132 8.63 -3.00 2.23
C ALA A 132 8.51 -2.20 0.91
N LEU A 133 9.59 -2.12 0.14
CA LEU A 133 9.61 -1.36 -1.12
C LEU A 133 8.72 -1.97 -2.21
N THR A 134 8.65 -3.30 -2.30
CA THR A 134 7.95 -3.98 -3.39
C THR A 134 6.53 -4.42 -3.02
N TYR A 135 6.29 -4.92 -1.82
CA TYR A 135 4.93 -5.21 -1.35
C TYR A 135 4.22 -3.92 -0.94
N GLY A 136 4.78 -3.14 -0.01
CA GLY A 136 4.19 -1.87 0.42
C GLY A 136 4.12 -0.87 -0.73
N GLY A 137 5.26 -0.60 -1.36
CA GLY A 137 5.36 0.37 -2.45
C GLY A 137 4.71 0.00 -3.79
N ILE A 138 4.26 -1.25 -3.99
CA ILE A 138 3.59 -1.67 -5.25
C ILE A 138 2.30 -2.45 -4.99
N VAL A 139 2.34 -3.56 -4.27
CA VAL A 139 1.19 -4.48 -4.13
C VAL A 139 0.02 -3.79 -3.42
N GLU A 140 0.27 -3.14 -2.29
CA GLU A 140 -0.75 -2.35 -1.59
C GLU A 140 -1.26 -1.21 -2.47
N GLU A 141 -0.38 -0.70 -3.34
CA GLU A 141 -0.71 0.35 -4.29
C GLU A 141 -1.67 -0.11 -5.37
N LEU A 142 -1.47 -1.32 -5.89
CA LEU A 142 -2.34 -1.98 -6.85
C LEU A 142 -3.69 -2.35 -6.24
N MET A 143 -3.70 -2.86 -5.00
CA MET A 143 -4.92 -3.25 -4.29
C MET A 143 -5.82 -2.03 -4.02
N LEU A 144 -5.28 -1.03 -3.33
CA LEU A 144 -6.08 0.07 -2.79
C LEU A 144 -6.22 1.22 -3.77
N ARG A 145 -5.09 1.68 -4.33
CA ARG A 145 -5.02 2.78 -5.30
C ARG A 145 -5.70 2.41 -6.60
N TYR A 146 -5.00 1.54 -7.29
CA TYR A 146 -5.33 1.19 -8.65
C TYR A 146 -6.65 0.43 -8.72
N GLY A 147 -6.91 -0.44 -7.73
CA GLY A 147 -8.17 -1.15 -7.57
C GLY A 147 -9.28 -0.32 -6.93
N LEU A 148 -9.30 -0.30 -5.60
CA LEU A 148 -10.43 0.20 -4.83
C LEU A 148 -10.78 1.67 -5.11
N LEU A 149 -9.80 2.58 -5.06
CA LEU A 149 -10.07 4.01 -5.29
C LEU A 149 -10.56 4.25 -6.72
N THR A 150 -9.98 3.59 -7.72
CA THR A 150 -10.47 3.67 -9.10
C THR A 150 -11.91 3.17 -9.22
N ALA A 151 -12.25 2.05 -8.57
CA ALA A 151 -13.61 1.51 -8.59
C ALA A 151 -14.61 2.47 -7.93
N LEU A 152 -14.23 3.08 -6.80
CA LEU A 152 -15.05 4.08 -6.12
C LEU A 152 -15.21 5.36 -6.96
N PHE A 153 -14.13 5.85 -7.57
CA PHE A 153 -14.18 6.98 -8.51
C PHE A 153 -15.11 6.65 -9.68
N TRP A 154 -15.06 5.43 -10.19
CA TRP A 154 -15.91 4.98 -11.30
C TRP A 154 -17.37 4.87 -10.90
N ALA A 155 -17.67 4.34 -9.72
CA ALA A 155 -19.04 4.28 -9.19
C ALA A 155 -19.61 5.69 -9.01
N ALA A 156 -18.86 6.60 -8.37
CA ALA A 156 -19.27 7.99 -8.19
C ALA A 156 -19.44 8.72 -9.53
N TRP A 157 -18.54 8.49 -10.48
CA TRP A 157 -18.63 9.03 -11.84
C TRP A 157 -19.88 8.51 -12.57
N LYS A 158 -20.21 7.22 -12.44
CA LYS A 158 -21.39 6.62 -13.09
C LYS A 158 -22.70 7.17 -12.53
N ILE A 159 -22.77 7.37 -11.21
CA ILE A 159 -23.96 7.89 -10.52
C ILE A 159 -24.10 9.41 -10.75
N GLY A 160 -23.00 10.15 -10.69
CA GLY A 160 -22.94 11.62 -10.80
C GLY A 160 -22.99 12.19 -12.22
N ARG A 161 -23.64 11.49 -13.16
CA ARG A 161 -23.72 11.88 -14.58
C ARG A 161 -22.36 12.23 -15.20
N GLN A 162 -21.34 11.43 -14.90
CA GLN A 162 -20.00 11.51 -15.48
C GLN A 162 -19.15 12.72 -15.05
N THR A 163 -19.49 13.38 -13.93
CA THR A 163 -18.65 14.45 -13.35
C THR A 163 -18.26 14.10 -11.91
N LEU A 164 -16.95 14.12 -11.63
CA LEU A 164 -16.43 13.89 -10.28
C LEU A 164 -16.01 15.22 -9.67
N ARG A 165 -16.80 15.73 -8.71
CA ARG A 165 -16.48 16.98 -8.00
C ARG A 165 -15.25 16.77 -7.11
N PRO A 166 -14.36 17.77 -6.96
CA PRO A 166 -13.16 17.67 -6.10
C PRO A 166 -13.44 17.21 -4.66
N VAL A 167 -14.54 17.68 -4.07
CA VAL A 167 -14.96 17.27 -2.71
C VAL A 167 -15.24 15.77 -2.65
N VAL A 168 -15.92 15.21 -3.66
CA VAL A 168 -16.21 13.77 -3.73
C VAL A 168 -14.91 12.98 -3.87
N ALA A 169 -13.98 13.43 -4.72
CA ALA A 169 -12.68 12.78 -4.87
C ALA A 169 -11.90 12.73 -3.54
N TRP A 170 -11.85 13.83 -2.79
CA TRP A 170 -11.21 13.87 -1.47
C TRP A 170 -11.89 12.97 -0.44
N VAL A 171 -13.23 12.93 -0.41
CA VAL A 171 -13.98 12.02 0.47
C VAL A 171 -13.63 10.56 0.16
N LEU A 172 -13.60 10.17 -1.12
CA LEU A 172 -13.24 8.81 -1.52
C LEU A 172 -11.77 8.49 -1.19
N ILE A 173 -10.86 9.45 -1.37
CA ILE A 173 -9.46 9.31 -0.94
C ILE A 173 -9.38 9.09 0.57
N ALA A 174 -10.12 9.86 1.37
CA ALA A 174 -10.14 9.71 2.83
C ALA A 174 -10.71 8.35 3.26
N VAL A 175 -11.79 7.87 2.62
CA VAL A 175 -12.34 6.53 2.88
C VAL A 175 -11.29 5.45 2.62
N VAL A 176 -10.62 5.49 1.47
CA VAL A 176 -9.56 4.51 1.15
C VAL A 176 -8.35 4.64 2.07
N ALA A 177 -8.03 5.85 2.53
CA ALA A 177 -6.95 6.08 3.50
C ALA A 177 -7.28 5.49 4.89
N VAL A 178 -8.53 5.59 5.35
CA VAL A 178 -8.97 4.93 6.59
C VAL A 178 -8.95 3.41 6.43
N LEU A 179 -9.45 2.89 5.31
CA LEU A 179 -9.39 1.44 5.01
C LEU A 179 -7.95 0.93 4.94
N PHE A 180 -7.02 1.74 4.45
CA PHE A 180 -5.59 1.43 4.46
C PHE A 180 -5.08 1.24 5.88
N GLY A 181 -5.41 2.15 6.81
CA GLY A 181 -5.06 2.02 8.22
C GLY A 181 -5.73 0.83 8.91
N LEU A 182 -7.00 0.56 8.61
CA LEU A 182 -7.71 -0.63 9.11
C LEU A 182 -7.05 -1.93 8.63
N GLY A 183 -6.57 -1.97 7.39
CA GLY A 183 -5.87 -3.13 6.82
C GLY A 183 -4.58 -3.50 7.55
N HIS A 184 -4.02 -2.59 8.36
CA HIS A 184 -2.80 -2.82 9.15
C HIS A 184 -3.07 -3.39 10.55
N LEU A 185 -4.33 -3.35 11.03
CA LEU A 185 -4.65 -3.83 12.39
C LEU A 185 -4.31 -5.31 12.63
N PRO A 186 -4.51 -6.24 11.68
CA PRO A 186 -4.12 -7.64 11.88
C PRO A 186 -2.62 -7.81 12.16
N ALA A 187 -1.77 -7.01 11.49
CA ALA A 187 -0.32 -7.05 11.71
C ALA A 187 0.05 -6.56 13.12
N MET A 188 -0.70 -5.63 13.68
CA MET A 188 -0.46 -5.09 15.03
C MET A 188 -0.83 -6.07 16.15
N MET A 189 -1.64 -7.09 15.87
CA MET A 189 -1.98 -8.13 16.86
C MET A 189 -0.76 -8.97 17.27
N THR A 190 0.32 -8.93 16.49
CA THR A 190 1.60 -9.59 16.83
C THR A 190 2.34 -8.87 17.96
N LEU A 191 2.05 -7.58 18.19
CA LEU A 191 2.62 -6.79 19.27
C LEU A 191 1.90 -7.00 20.61
N GLY A 192 0.76 -7.69 20.60
CA GLY A 192 -0.09 -7.94 21.78
C GLY A 192 -1.56 -7.55 21.56
N PRO A 193 -2.37 -7.56 22.63
CA PRO A 193 -3.78 -7.18 22.57
C PRO A 193 -3.98 -5.75 22.05
N LEU A 194 -4.92 -5.57 21.13
CA LEU A 194 -5.26 -4.26 20.60
C LEU A 194 -6.08 -3.45 21.61
N ASP A 195 -5.53 -2.35 22.09
CA ASP A 195 -6.29 -1.34 22.82
C ASP A 195 -6.74 -0.18 21.90
N ALA A 196 -7.65 0.66 22.41
CA ALA A 196 -8.21 1.76 21.64
C ALA A 196 -7.15 2.76 21.15
N ALA A 197 -6.09 2.97 21.94
CA ALA A 197 -5.03 3.91 21.59
C ALA A 197 -4.15 3.36 20.46
N LEU A 198 -3.81 2.07 20.49
CA LEU A 198 -3.06 1.39 19.44
C LEU A 198 -3.86 1.36 18.14
N ILE A 199 -5.15 1.04 18.21
CA ILE A 199 -6.06 1.07 17.06
C ILE A 199 -6.10 2.47 16.44
N ALA A 200 -6.34 3.50 17.27
CA ALA A 200 -6.41 4.88 16.81
C ALA A 200 -5.09 5.33 16.16
N ARG A 201 -3.95 5.06 16.80
CA ARG A 201 -2.61 5.33 16.23
C ARG A 201 -2.45 4.69 14.86
N THR A 202 -2.68 3.38 14.76
CA THR A 202 -2.45 2.64 13.51
C THR A 202 -3.32 3.19 12.39
N ILE A 203 -4.59 3.49 12.66
CA ILE A 203 -5.48 4.06 11.65
C ILE A 203 -5.01 5.46 11.25
N LEU A 204 -4.72 6.34 12.22
CA LEU A 204 -4.41 7.74 11.95
C LEU A 204 -3.09 7.91 11.19
N LEU A 205 -2.02 7.23 11.61
CA LEU A 205 -0.71 7.34 10.96
C LEU A 205 -0.76 6.82 9.51
N ASN A 206 -1.40 5.68 9.28
CA ASN A 206 -1.56 5.13 7.94
C ASN A 206 -2.52 5.97 7.09
N ALA A 207 -3.61 6.49 7.66
CA ALA A 207 -4.54 7.35 6.94
C ALA A 207 -3.86 8.67 6.51
N ALA A 208 -3.00 9.25 7.34
CA ALA A 208 -2.26 10.47 7.00
C ALA A 208 -1.41 10.28 5.73
N LEU A 209 -0.60 9.22 5.67
CA LEU A 209 0.12 8.84 4.44
C LEU A 209 -0.86 8.50 3.31
N GLY A 210 -1.94 7.80 3.65
CA GLY A 210 -2.92 7.36 2.68
C GLY A 210 -3.62 8.48 1.93
N LEU A 211 -3.84 9.62 2.57
CA LEU A 211 -4.34 10.86 1.96
C LEU A 211 -3.34 11.41 0.93
N VAL A 212 -2.06 11.48 1.30
CA VAL A 212 -0.98 11.93 0.39
C VAL A 212 -0.89 11.03 -0.84
N TYR A 213 -0.92 9.72 -0.62
CA TYR A 213 -0.87 8.73 -1.69
C TYR A 213 -2.08 8.81 -2.62
N GLY A 214 -3.29 8.90 -2.07
CA GLY A 214 -4.51 9.05 -2.87
C GLY A 214 -4.50 10.33 -3.70
N TRP A 215 -4.04 11.45 -3.13
CA TRP A 215 -3.86 12.70 -3.85
C TRP A 215 -2.82 12.59 -4.97
N LEU A 216 -1.67 11.96 -4.71
CA LEU A 216 -0.65 11.72 -5.74
C LEU A 216 -1.19 10.88 -6.89
N TYR A 217 -1.95 9.82 -6.61
CA TYR A 217 -2.55 9.03 -7.67
C TYR A 217 -3.54 9.87 -8.50
N TRP A 218 -4.40 10.62 -7.83
CA TRP A 218 -5.40 11.47 -8.49
C TRP A 218 -4.77 12.58 -9.35
N ARG A 219 -3.65 13.16 -8.92
CA ARG A 219 -3.04 14.34 -9.57
C ARG A 219 -1.83 14.03 -10.45
N ARG A 220 -1.14 12.92 -10.22
CA ARG A 220 0.14 12.58 -10.88
C ARG A 220 0.25 11.15 -11.38
N GLY A 221 -0.74 10.30 -11.15
CA GLY A 221 -0.77 8.93 -11.64
C GLY A 221 -0.14 7.91 -10.67
N LEU A 222 -0.32 6.64 -11.03
CA LEU A 222 -0.08 5.51 -10.11
C LEU A 222 1.39 5.39 -9.72
N GLU A 223 2.30 5.52 -10.69
CA GLU A 223 3.73 5.34 -10.48
C GLU A 223 4.32 6.48 -9.63
N ALA A 224 3.79 7.71 -9.76
CA ALA A 224 4.18 8.81 -8.89
C ALA A 224 3.86 8.50 -7.43
N ARG A 225 2.69 7.93 -7.16
CA ARG A 225 2.30 7.50 -5.83
C ARG A 225 3.18 6.33 -5.33
N MET A 226 3.41 5.31 -6.14
CA MET A 226 4.26 4.16 -5.78
C MET A 226 5.65 4.63 -5.31
N VAL A 227 6.23 5.60 -6.03
CA VAL A 227 7.51 6.21 -5.63
C VAL A 227 7.43 6.89 -4.27
N ALA A 228 6.35 7.62 -3.95
CA ALA A 228 6.18 8.22 -2.64
C ALA A 228 6.04 7.18 -1.52
N HIS A 229 5.28 6.11 -1.76
CA HIS A 229 5.14 5.06 -0.76
C HIS A 229 6.48 4.32 -0.54
N MET A 230 7.17 3.93 -1.62
CA MET A 230 8.52 3.39 -1.54
C MET A 230 9.45 4.30 -0.74
N ALA A 231 9.44 5.61 -1.01
CA ALA A 231 10.28 6.58 -0.32
C ALA A 231 9.91 6.80 1.16
N THR A 232 8.72 6.39 1.59
CA THR A 232 8.32 6.46 2.99
C THR A 232 9.14 5.51 3.84
N HIS A 233 9.46 4.31 3.35
CA HIS A 233 10.22 3.34 4.13
C HIS A 233 11.64 3.81 4.46
N PRO A 234 12.48 4.28 3.50
CA PRO A 234 13.75 4.91 3.84
C PRO A 234 13.61 6.10 4.79
N GLY A 235 12.56 6.91 4.67
CA GLY A 235 12.28 8.00 5.60
C GLY A 235 12.10 7.50 7.04
N MET A 236 11.37 6.39 7.23
CA MET A 236 11.23 5.75 8.54
C MET A 236 12.57 5.18 9.04
N TRP A 237 13.34 4.51 8.17
CA TRP A 237 14.61 3.89 8.55
C TRP A 237 15.67 4.90 8.99
N LEU A 238 15.64 6.12 8.44
CA LEU A 238 16.52 7.21 8.89
C LEU A 238 16.28 7.54 10.36
N VAL A 239 15.03 7.50 10.82
CA VAL A 239 14.68 7.72 12.23
C VAL A 239 15.11 6.52 13.08
N SER A 240 14.83 5.28 12.61
CA SER A 240 15.27 4.05 13.30
C SER A 240 16.79 3.91 13.44
N ALA A 241 17.58 4.64 12.64
CA ALA A 241 19.04 4.60 12.72
C ALA A 241 19.60 5.51 13.82
N VAL A 242 18.80 6.42 14.39
CA VAL A 242 19.26 7.45 15.32
C VAL A 242 18.51 7.47 16.67
N LEU A 243 17.35 6.82 16.77
CA LEU A 243 16.55 6.64 17.98
C LEU A 243 16.47 5.17 18.34
#